data_AF-X6GFE7-F1
#
_entry.id   AF-X6GFE7-F1
#
_cell.length_a   1.000
_cell.length_b   1.000
_cell.length_c   1.000
_cell.angle_alpha   90.00
_cell.angle_beta   90.00
_cell.angle_gamma   90.00
#
_symmetry.space_group_name_H-M   'P 1'
#
loop_
_entity.id
_entity.type
_entity.pdbx_description
1 polymer ?
#
loop_
_entity_poly.entity_id
_entity_poly.type
_entity_poly.pdbx_seq_one_letter_code
_entity_poly.pdbx_strand_id
1 'polypeptide(L)' 'MLPKYSPDLNPIEKFFAKLKHWLGNAAKPTVETVCDAIGQILGTVTSTECRNYFIEAGYAPT' A
#
# COMPACT_ATOMS: atom_id res chain seq x y z
N MET A 1 22.19 3.71 -2.08
CA MET A 1 21.53 4.92 -2.60
C MET A 1 20.35 4.47 -3.42
N LEU A 2 19.14 4.96 -3.16
CA LEU A 2 17.98 4.64 -4.01
C LEU A 2 18.14 5.39 -5.35
N PRO A 3 17.92 4.74 -6.50
CA PRO A 3 17.88 5.43 -7.79
C PRO A 3 16.80 6.52 -7.79
N LYS A 4 16.91 7.51 -8.70
CA LYS A 4 15.89 8.54 -8.94
C LYS A 4 14.51 7.88 -8.97
N TYR A 5 13.54 8.47 -8.24
CA TYR A 5 12.16 8.00 -8.09
C TYR A 5 11.61 7.41 -9.41
N SER A 6 11.77 6.11 -9.57
CA SER A 6 11.10 5.33 -10.61
C SER A 6 9.80 4.88 -9.98
N PRO A 7 8.64 5.50 -10.29
CA PRO A 7 7.37 5.16 -9.65
C PRO A 7 7.04 3.66 -9.75
N ASP A 8 7.44 3.00 -10.84
CA ASP A 8 7.31 1.55 -11.03
C ASP A 8 8.16 0.68 -10.08
N LEU A 9 9.25 1.24 -9.52
CA LEU A 9 10.16 0.57 -8.60
C LEU A 9 10.03 1.12 -7.18
N ASN A 10 8.83 1.54 -6.75
CA ASN A 10 8.61 1.93 -5.36
C ASN A 10 7.60 0.98 -4.71
N PRO A 11 8.00 0.16 -3.72
CA PRO A 11 7.10 -0.80 -3.07
C PRO A 11 5.89 -0.11 -2.42
N ILE A 12 6.01 1.17 -2.06
CA ILE A 12 4.92 1.94 -1.48
C ILE A 12 3.79 2.20 -2.48
N GLU A 13 4.08 2.32 -3.78
CA GLU A 13 3.06 2.59 -4.81
C GLU A 13 2.14 1.37 -4.97
N LYS A 14 2.68 0.14 -4.85
CA LYS A 14 1.89 -1.10 -4.85
C LYS A 14 0.93 -1.14 -3.67
N PHE A 15 1.41 -0.77 -2.48
CA PHE A 15 0.57 -0.66 -1.30
C PHE A 15 -0.53 0.40 -1.48
N PHE A 16 -0.18 1.59 -1.96
CA PHE A 16 -1.15 2.68 -2.20
C PHE A 16 -2.17 2.35 -3.30
N ALA A 17 -1.79 1.60 -4.33
CA ALA A 17 -2.73 1.11 -5.34
C ALA A 17 -3.80 0.20 -4.72
N LYS A 18 -3.38 -0.74 -3.86
CA LYS A 18 -4.28 -1.65 -3.14
C LYS A 18 -5.14 -0.90 -2.11
N LEU A 19 -4.55 0.04 -1.38
CA LEU A 19 -5.26 0.92 -0.44
C LEU A 19 -6.36 1.73 -1.14
N LYS A 20 -6.04 2.34 -2.29
CA LYS A 20 -7.03 3.08 -3.11
C LYS A 20 -8.15 2.17 -3.60
N HIS A 21 -7.85 0.93 -3.98
CA HIS A 21 -8.86 -0.05 -4.37
C HIS A 21 -9.82 -0.37 -3.22
N TRP A 22 -9.31 -0.61 -2.01
CA TRP A 22 -10.13 -0.88 -0.84
C TRP A 22 -10.97 0.33 -0.40
N LEU A 23 -10.40 1.53 -0.45
CA LEU A 23 -11.09 2.78 -0.14
C LEU A 23 -12.16 3.14 -1.19
N GLY A 24 -11.94 2.81 -2.47
CA GLY A 24 -12.91 3.05 -3.55
C GLY A 24 -14.25 2.33 -3.36
N ASN A 25 -14.28 1.28 -2.55
CA ASN A 25 -15.50 0.55 -2.21
C ASN A 25 -16.26 1.13 -1.00
N ALA A 26 -15.69 2.10 -0.27
CA ALA A 26 -16.30 2.68 0.92
C ALA A 26 -17.12 3.94 0.56
N ALA A 27 -18.44 3.80 0.49
CA ALA A 27 -19.36 4.80 -0.05
C ALA A 27 -19.65 6.06 0.83
N LYS A 28 -18.73 6.55 1.67
CA LYS A 28 -18.93 7.79 2.47
C LYS A 28 -17.64 8.63 2.65
N PRO A 29 -17.54 9.83 2.05
CA PRO A 29 -16.27 10.58 1.93
C PRO A 29 -16.06 11.61 3.05
N THR A 30 -16.12 11.23 4.32
CA THR A 30 -15.62 12.12 5.39
C THR A 30 -14.17 11.76 5.72
N VAL A 31 -13.37 12.75 6.11
CA VAL A 31 -11.97 12.54 6.52
C VAL A 31 -11.89 11.52 7.66
N GLU A 32 -12.81 11.59 8.62
CA GLU A 32 -12.89 10.63 9.73
C GLU A 32 -13.18 9.20 9.25
N THR A 33 -14.16 9.01 8.38
CA THR A 33 -14.49 7.67 7.86
C THR A 33 -13.35 7.10 7.00
N VAL A 34 -12.63 7.94 6.25
CA VAL A 34 -11.43 7.53 5.51
C VAL A 34 -10.31 7.14 6.47
N CYS A 35 -10.07 7.93 7.53
CA CYS A 35 -9.03 7.63 8.51
C CYS A 35 -9.32 6.32 9.26
N ASP A 36 -10.56 6.08 9.68
CA ASP A 36 -10.97 4.84 10.32
C ASP A 36 -10.80 3.63 9.37
N ALA A 37 -11.25 3.77 8.12
CA ALA A 37 -11.09 2.73 7.10
C ALA A 37 -9.61 2.43 6.84
N ILE A 38 -8.74 3.44 6.76
CA ILE A 38 -7.29 3.25 6.64
C ILE A 38 -6.75 2.48 7.85
N GLY A 39 -7.16 2.83 9.07
CA GLY A 39 -6.76 2.13 10.29
C GLY A 39 -7.15 0.64 10.28
N GLN A 40 -8.39 0.35 9.90
CA GLN A 40 -8.88 -1.02 9.76
C GLN A 40 -8.09 -1.79 8.69
N ILE A 41 -7.88 -1.19 7.52
CA ILE A 41 -7.12 -1.78 6.41
C ILE A 41 -5.68 -2.08 6.85
N LEU A 42 -5.01 -1.12 7.50
CA LEU A 42 -3.64 -1.32 7.99
C LEU A 42 -3.55 -2.47 8.99
N GLY A 43 -4.58 -2.72 9.78
CA GLY A 43 -4.69 -3.88 10.65
C GLY A 43 -4.77 -5.24 9.91
N THR A 44 -5.12 -5.25 8.62
CA THR A 44 -5.18 -6.46 7.79
C THR A 44 -3.87 -6.74 7.03
N VAL A 45 -2.95 -5.77 6.97
CA VAL A 45 -1.70 -5.88 6.23
C VAL A 45 -0.73 -6.76 7.02
N THR A 46 -0.24 -7.83 6.39
CA THR A 46 0.70 -8.77 7.02
C THR A 46 2.14 -8.46 6.65
N SER A 47 3.10 -8.87 7.49
CA SER A 47 4.52 -8.77 7.20
C SER A 47 4.93 -9.49 5.91
N THR A 48 4.24 -10.60 5.58
CA THR A 48 4.43 -11.34 4.32
C THR A 48 4.01 -10.51 3.12
N GLU A 49 2.87 -9.83 3.20
CA GLU A 49 2.40 -8.94 2.14
C GLU A 49 3.35 -7.76 1.94
N CYS A 50 3.83 -7.15 3.02
CA CYS A 50 4.87 -6.12 2.94
C CYS A 50 6.12 -6.64 2.23
N ARG A 51 6.62 -7.82 2.60
CA ARG A 51 7.79 -8.45 1.96
C ARG A 51 7.57 -8.66 0.47
N ASN A 52 6.38 -9.09 0.05
CA ASN A 52 6.06 -9.28 -1.36
C ASN A 52 6.18 -7.98 -2.14
N TYR A 53 5.75 -6.83 -1.60
CA TYR A 53 5.93 -5.54 -2.26
C TYR A 53 7.41 -5.20 -2.49
N PHE A 54 8.28 -5.49 -1.51
CA PHE A 54 9.72 -5.29 -1.66
C PHE A 54 10.34 -6.24 -2.69
N ILE A 55 9.90 -7.51 -2.74
CA ILE A 55 10.36 -8.48 -3.75
C ILE A 55 9.95 -8.03 -5.15
N GLU A 56 8.67 -7.69 -5.34
CA GLU A 56 8.15 -7.26 -6.64
C GLU A 56 8.78 -5.95 -7.14
N ALA A 57 9.22 -5.08 -6.22
CA ALA A 57 9.93 -3.85 -6.55
C ALA A 57 11.45 -4.04 -6.68
N GLY A 58 11.97 -5.27 -6.54
CA GLY A 58 13.38 -5.61 -6.71
C GLY A 58 14.30 -5.24 -5.53
N TYR A 59 13.72 -4.94 -4.36
CA TYR A 59 14.47 -4.59 -3.14
C TYR A 59 14.72 -5.76 -2.19
N ALA A 60 14.11 -6.91 -2.44
CA ALA A 60 14.32 -8.10 -1.63
C ALA A 60 14.48 -9.34 -2.52
N PRO A 61 15.31 -10.31 -2.12
CA PRO A 61 15.38 -11.60 -2.80
C PRO A 61 14.09 -12.39 -2.56
N THR A 62 13.66 -13.11 -3.60
CA THR A 62 12.64 -14.18 -3.51
C THR A 62 13.04 -15.25 -2.52
#